data_AF-A0A173U823-F1
#
_entry.id   AF-A0A173U823-F1
#
_cell.length_a   1.000
_cell.length_b   1.000
_cell.length_c   1.000
_cell.angle_alpha   90.00
_cell.angle_beta   90.00
_cell.angle_gamma   90.00
#
_symmetry.space_group_name_H-M   'P 1'
#
loop_
_entity.id
_entity.type
_entity.pdbx_description
1 polymer ?
#
loop_
_entity_poly.entity_id
_entity_poly.type
_entity_poly.pdbx_seq_one_letter_code
_entity_poly.pdbx_strand_id
1 'polypeptide(L)'
;MKNHFSKSKYCRLWQCPKMLWMDKYKPEEKAEDATDDSRMEAGTEVGKLARELFGKPVDVTETVNGQLNLPAMTDRTQVEIEHETSVICEASFSYQGCYCAVDILKRENDGWAGNI
;
A
#
# COMPACT_ATOMS: atom_id res chain seq x y z
N MET A 1 13.44 -15.93 5.18
CA MET A 1 13.04 -14.52 5.02
C MET A 1 12.86 -14.22 3.54
N LYS A 2 11.63 -14.03 3.07
CA LYS A 2 11.38 -13.48 1.72
C LYS A 2 11.71 -11.99 1.76
N ASN A 3 12.70 -11.55 0.99
CA ASN A 3 12.99 -10.12 0.85
C ASN A 3 11.88 -9.50 0.01
N HIS A 4 10.88 -8.89 0.64
CA HIS A 4 9.90 -8.06 -0.07
C HIS A 4 10.61 -6.84 -0.65
N PHE A 5 10.59 -6.71 -1.97
CA PHE A 5 11.21 -5.62 -2.71
C PHE A 5 10.11 -4.65 -3.16
N SER A 6 9.97 -3.54 -2.43
CA SER A 6 8.94 -2.53 -2.68
C SER A 6 9.42 -1.47 -3.66
N LYS A 7 8.48 -0.67 -4.19
CA LYS A 7 8.79 0.52 -5.00
C LYS A 7 9.77 1.47 -4.29
N SER A 8 9.57 1.72 -2.99
CA SER A 8 10.49 2.57 -2.22
C SER A 8 11.91 1.99 -2.14
N LYS A 9 12.05 0.66 -1.98
CA LYS A 9 13.37 -0.02 -2.02
C LYS A 9 14.01 0.06 -3.40
N TYR A 10 13.22 -0.06 -4.47
CA TYR A 10 13.70 0.14 -5.84
C TYR A 10 14.20 1.58 -6.06
N CYS A 11 13.41 2.58 -5.66
CA CYS A 11 13.82 3.99 -5.76
C CYS A 11 15.10 4.26 -4.97
N ARG A 12 15.24 3.69 -3.77
CA ARG A 12 16.48 3.82 -2.97
C ARG A 12 17.67 3.14 -3.64
N LEU A 13 17.49 1.96 -4.22
CA LEU A 13 18.53 1.30 -5.02
C LEU A 13 18.96 2.17 -6.21
N TRP A 14 17.97 2.73 -6.93
CA TRP A 14 18.20 3.58 -8.08
C TRP A 14 18.92 4.87 -7.73
N GLN A 15 18.57 5.49 -6.60
CA GLN A 15 19.26 6.68 -6.08
C GLN A 15 20.69 6.34 -5.62
N CYS A 16 20.88 5.28 -4.84
CA CYS A 16 22.17 4.84 -4.35
C CYS A 16 22.12 3.39 -3.83
N PRO A 17 22.83 2.43 -4.45
CA PRO A 17 22.85 1.04 -3.99
C PRO A 17 23.30 0.86 -2.53
N LYS A 18 24.19 1.75 -2.04
CA LYS A 18 24.64 1.74 -0.63
C LYS A 18 23.49 2.06 0.34
N MET A 19 22.52 2.90 -0.05
CA MET A 19 21.36 3.19 0.80
C MET A 19 20.49 1.96 1.01
N LEU A 20 20.18 1.21 -0.07
CA LEU A 20 19.43 -0.04 0.06
C LEU A 20 20.20 -1.07 0.90
N TRP A 21 21.52 -1.15 0.75
CA TRP A 21 22.35 -2.03 1.55
C TRP A 21 22.27 -1.65 3.05
N MET A 22 22.37 -0.36 3.38
CA MET A 22 22.27 0.14 4.75
C MET A 22 20.88 -0.15 5.34
N ASP A 23 19.79 0.04 4.60
CA ASP A 23 18.44 -0.29 5.10
C ASP A 23 18.31 -1.76 5.54
N LYS A 24 19.07 -2.68 4.93
CA LYS A 24 19.03 -4.11 5.24
C LYS A 24 20.01 -4.54 6.32
N TYR A 25 21.23 -4.00 6.30
CA TYR A 25 22.34 -4.51 7.12
C TYR A 25 22.81 -3.55 8.22
N LYS A 26 22.43 -2.27 8.15
CA LYS A 26 22.75 -1.23 9.13
C LYS A 26 21.61 -0.21 9.31
N PRO A 27 20.39 -0.66 9.66
CA PRO A 27 19.25 0.25 9.83
C PRO A 27 19.47 1.29 10.94
N GLU A 28 20.33 1.01 11.92
CA GLU A 28 20.70 1.92 13.02
C GLU A 28 21.50 3.15 12.59
N GLU A 29 22.17 3.10 11.43
CA GLU A 29 22.95 4.22 10.88
C GLU A 29 22.11 5.15 10.00
N LYS A 30 20.80 4.91 9.94
CA LYS A 30 19.88 5.71 9.14
C LYS A 30 19.60 7.02 9.87
N ALA A 31 20.01 8.13 9.28
CA ALA A 31 19.64 9.45 9.79
C ALA A 31 18.12 9.63 9.68
N GLU A 32 17.49 10.13 10.75
CA GLU A 32 16.10 10.59 10.73
C GLU A 32 16.04 11.90 9.93
N ASP A 33 15.29 11.89 8.83
CA ASP A 33 15.14 13.05 7.97
C ASP A 33 13.75 13.66 8.18
N ALA A 34 13.59 14.42 9.27
CA ALA A 34 12.30 14.94 9.75
C ALA A 34 11.52 15.78 8.71
N THR A 35 12.19 16.24 7.64
CA THR A 35 11.53 16.97 6.54
C THR A 35 10.73 16.08 5.61
N ASP A 36 11.14 14.82 5.44
CA ASP A 36 10.42 13.83 4.61
C ASP A 36 9.11 13.39 5.30
N ASP A 37 9.10 13.32 6.63
CA ASP A 37 7.95 12.85 7.40
C ASP A 37 6.73 13.77 7.26
N SER A 38 6.92 15.09 7.36
CA SER A 38 5.81 16.06 7.25
C SER A 38 5.12 16.04 5.88
N ARG A 39 5.89 15.85 4.80
CA ARG A 39 5.35 15.72 3.43
C ARG A 39 4.59 14.42 3.28
N MET A 40 5.05 13.36 3.93
CA MET A 40 4.41 12.05 3.88
C MET A 40 3.11 11.98 4.67
N GLU A 41 3.08 12.62 5.83
CA GLU A 41 1.85 12.83 6.59
C GLU A 41 0.83 13.63 5.79
N ALA A 42 1.24 14.77 5.20
CA ALA A 42 0.34 15.57 4.36
C ALA A 42 -0.21 14.76 3.17
N GLY A 43 0.63 13.96 2.51
CA GLY A 43 0.19 13.06 1.45
C GLY A 43 -0.81 12.01 1.93
N THR A 44 -0.59 11.45 3.12
CA THR A 44 -1.51 10.48 3.75
C THR A 44 -2.88 11.10 4.04
N GLU A 45 -2.90 12.32 4.58
CA GLU A 45 -4.15 13.04 4.88
C GLU A 45 -4.92 13.38 3.60
N VAL A 46 -4.21 13.84 2.55
CA VAL A 46 -4.85 14.05 1.23
C VAL A 46 -5.43 12.74 0.68
N GLY A 47 -4.70 11.63 0.81
CA GLY A 47 -5.19 10.30 0.42
C GLY A 47 -6.47 9.91 1.15
N LYS A 48 -6.53 10.08 2.48
CA LYS A 48 -7.73 9.82 3.28
C LYS A 48 -8.91 10.66 2.83
N LEU A 49 -8.71 11.96 2.62
CA LEU A 49 -9.76 12.87 2.15
C LEU A 49 -10.24 12.50 0.73
N ALA A 50 -9.33 12.09 -0.15
CA ALA A 50 -9.70 11.68 -1.51
C ALA A 50 -10.63 10.45 -1.51
N ARG A 51 -10.49 9.54 -0.55
CA ARG A 51 -11.39 8.37 -0.40
C ARG A 51 -12.83 8.78 -0.10
N GLU A 52 -13.05 9.86 0.65
CA GLU A 52 -14.38 10.38 0.99
C GLU A 52 -15.17 10.84 -0.25
N LEU A 53 -14.49 11.22 -1.33
CA LEU A 53 -15.12 11.61 -2.60
C LEU A 53 -15.89 10.45 -3.26
N PHE A 54 -15.60 9.21 -2.85
CA PHE A 54 -16.21 8.00 -3.40
C PHE A 54 -17.32 7.44 -2.50
N GLY A 55 -17.84 8.22 -1.56
CA GLY A 55 -19.01 7.88 -0.75
C GLY A 55 -18.65 7.15 0.53
N LYS A 56 -19.11 5.89 0.68
CA LYS A 56 -18.81 5.03 1.85
C LYS A 56 -17.87 3.90 1.46
N PRO A 57 -16.59 4.18 1.19
CA PRO A 57 -15.64 3.13 0.85
C PRO A 57 -15.36 2.20 2.02
N VAL A 58 -15.05 0.94 1.73
CA VAL A 58 -14.51 0.00 2.71
C VAL A 58 -12.99 -0.04 2.56
N ASP A 59 -12.26 0.31 3.61
CA ASP A 59 -10.80 0.17 3.66
C ASP A 59 -10.42 -1.23 4.15
N VAL A 60 -9.67 -1.97 3.32
CA VAL A 60 -9.25 -3.35 3.61
C VAL A 60 -7.84 -3.45 4.17
N THR A 61 -7.24 -2.33 4.59
CA THR A 61 -5.92 -2.30 5.22
C THR A 61 -5.90 -3.15 6.49
N GLU A 62 -4.99 -4.12 6.52
CA GLU A 62 -4.76 -4.99 7.66
C GLU A 62 -3.33 -4.83 8.15
N THR A 63 -3.14 -4.71 9.47
CA THR A 63 -1.81 -4.58 10.07
C THR A 63 -1.62 -5.55 11.23
N VAL A 64 -0.40 -6.06 11.38
CA VAL A 64 0.04 -6.86 12.51
C VAL A 64 1.34 -6.27 13.02
N ASN A 65 1.39 -5.90 14.31
CA ASN A 65 2.56 -5.27 14.94
C ASN A 65 3.06 -4.02 14.18
N GLY A 66 2.14 -3.21 13.65
CA GLY A 66 2.48 -1.99 12.90
C GLY A 66 3.01 -2.22 11.48
N GLN A 67 2.97 -3.45 10.96
CA GLN A 67 3.34 -3.77 9.58
C GLN A 67 2.13 -4.28 8.80
N LEU A 68 2.07 -4.00 7.50
CA LEU A 68 1.01 -4.49 6.62
C LEU A 68 0.99 -6.03 6.59
N ASN A 69 -0.21 -6.59 6.74
CA ASN A 69 -0.47 -8.02 6.61
C ASN A 69 -1.00 -8.31 5.20
N LEU A 70 -0.08 -8.45 4.24
CA LEU A 70 -0.42 -8.58 2.82
C LEU A 70 -1.37 -9.76 2.50
N PRO A 71 -1.20 -10.96 3.09
CA PRO A 71 -2.18 -12.05 2.92
C PRO A 71 -3.58 -11.66 3.40
N ALA A 72 -3.70 -11.09 4.61
CA ALA A 72 -5.00 -10.70 5.16
C ALA A 72 -5.67 -9.60 4.33
N MET A 73 -4.91 -8.65 3.78
CA MET A 73 -5.44 -7.64 2.86
C MET A 73 -6.00 -8.27 1.58
N THR A 74 -5.33 -9.29 1.03
CA THR A 74 -5.81 -9.98 -0.18
C THR A 74 -7.08 -10.77 0.12
N ASP A 75 -7.11 -11.49 1.24
CA ASP A 75 -8.28 -12.26 1.68
C ASP A 75 -9.48 -11.34 1.91
N ARG A 76 -9.26 -10.20 2.59
CA ARG A 76 -10.31 -9.21 2.85
C ARG A 76 -10.79 -8.53 1.56
N THR A 77 -9.90 -8.27 0.60
CA THR A 77 -10.28 -7.77 -0.73
C THR A 77 -11.22 -8.74 -1.44
N GLN A 78 -10.93 -10.04 -1.39
CA GLN A 78 -11.77 -11.07 -1.99
C GLN A 78 -13.17 -11.11 -1.36
N VAL A 79 -13.26 -11.03 -0.03
CA VAL A 79 -14.55 -10.96 0.69
C VAL A 79 -15.38 -9.75 0.27
N GLU A 80 -14.77 -8.57 0.16
CA GLU A 80 -15.48 -7.35 -0.23
C GLU A 80 -15.92 -7.37 -1.72
N ILE A 81 -15.15 -8.03 -2.59
CA ILE A 81 -15.56 -8.28 -3.97
C ILE A 81 -16.80 -9.19 -4.01
N GLU A 82 -16.84 -10.25 -3.20
CA GLU A 82 -17.97 -11.18 -3.09
C GLU A 82 -19.22 -10.52 -2.49
N HIS A 83 -19.05 -9.55 -1.60
CA HIS A 83 -20.13 -8.71 -1.08
C HIS A 83 -20.64 -7.65 -2.06
N GLU A 84 -20.05 -7.58 -3.26
CA GLU A 84 -20.34 -6.54 -4.26
C GLU A 84 -20.17 -5.11 -3.71
N THR A 85 -19.23 -4.91 -2.79
CA THR A 85 -18.94 -3.60 -2.20
C THR A 85 -18.61 -2.60 -3.29
N SER A 86 -19.30 -1.45 -3.29
CA SER A 86 -19.23 -0.49 -4.40
C SER A 86 -17.85 0.14 -4.57
N VAL A 87 -17.15 0.41 -3.46
CA VAL A 87 -15.82 1.01 -3.43
C VAL A 87 -14.99 0.38 -2.33
N ILE A 88 -13.83 -0.15 -2.70
CA ILE A 88 -12.87 -0.81 -1.82
C ILE A 88 -11.56 -0.03 -1.89
N CYS A 89 -11.10 0.53 -0.77
CA CYS A 89 -9.83 1.24 -0.67
C CYS A 89 -8.70 0.29 -0.27
N GLU A 90 -7.50 0.52 -0.81
CA GLU A 90 -6.33 -0.35 -0.60
C GLU A 90 -6.57 -1.80 -1.04
N ALA A 91 -7.48 -2.00 -2.00
CA ALA A 91 -7.79 -3.31 -2.54
C ALA A 91 -6.52 -3.95 -3.10
N SER A 92 -6.29 -5.21 -2.77
CA SER A 92 -5.01 -5.86 -3.02
C SER A 92 -5.14 -7.21 -3.69
N PHE A 93 -4.15 -7.50 -4.52
CA PHE A 93 -4.10 -8.67 -5.38
C PHE A 93 -2.70 -9.28 -5.31
N SER A 94 -2.65 -10.60 -5.40
CA SER A 94 -1.42 -11.36 -5.47
C SER A 94 -1.43 -12.24 -6.71
N TYR A 95 -0.40 -12.12 -7.55
CA TYR A 95 -0.25 -12.96 -8.73
C TYR A 95 1.22 -13.36 -8.90
N GLN A 96 1.48 -14.67 -9.02
CA GLN A 96 2.83 -15.24 -9.18
C GLN A 96 3.87 -14.73 -8.16
N GLY A 97 3.43 -14.45 -6.93
CA GLY A 97 4.30 -13.94 -5.86
C GLY A 97 4.55 -12.43 -5.91
N CYS A 98 3.93 -11.71 -6.84
CA CYS A 98 3.88 -10.25 -6.88
C CYS A 98 2.61 -9.76 -6.18
N TYR A 99 2.78 -8.83 -5.24
CA TYR A 99 1.70 -8.13 -4.57
C TYR A 99 1.48 -6.77 -5.23
N CYS A 100 0.23 -6.41 -5.48
CA CYS A 100 -0.18 -5.10 -5.94
C CYS A 100 -1.36 -4.63 -5.09
N ALA A 101 -1.36 -3.37 -4.68
CA ALA A 101 -2.52 -2.72 -4.10
C ALA A 101 -2.90 -1.53 -4.99
N VAL A 102 -4.18 -1.24 -5.05
CA VAL A 102 -4.73 -0.06 -5.72
C VAL A 102 -5.33 0.85 -4.64
N ASP A 103 -5.15 2.16 -4.78
CA ASP A 103 -5.68 3.12 -3.79
C ASP A 103 -7.20 2.98 -3.66
N ILE A 104 -7.88 2.83 -4.81
CA ILE A 104 -9.33 2.73 -4.91
C ILE A 104 -9.70 1.74 -6.01
N LEU A 105 -10.51 0.74 -5.65
CA LEU A 105 -11.18 -0.19 -6.55
C LEU A 105 -12.69 0.05 -6.51
N LYS A 106 -13.27 0.46 -7.63
CA LYS A 106 -14.68 0.79 -7.75
C LYS A 106 -15.38 -0.24 -8.62
N ARG A 107 -16.53 -0.74 -8.17
CA ARG A 107 -17.40 -1.59 -8.98
C ARG A 107 -18.10 -0.76 -10.04
N GLU A 108 -18.03 -1.20 -11.30
CA GLU A 108 -18.70 -0.55 -12.43
C GLU A 108 -19.42 -1.60 -13.26
N ASN A 109 -20.73 -1.44 -13.50
CA ASN A 109 -21.55 -2.35 -14.32
C ASN A 109 -21.20 -3.85 -14.13
N ASP A 110 -20.46 -4.42 -15.08
CA ASP A 110 -20.04 -5.82 -15.18
C ASP A 110 -18.57 -6.08 -14.78
N GLY A 111 -17.89 -5.09 -14.21
CA GLY A 111 -16.48 -5.18 -13.86
C GLY A 111 -16.04 -4.23 -12.74
N TRP A 112 -14.73 -3.97 -12.72
CA TRP A 112 -14.06 -3.16 -11.70
C TRP A 112 -13.09 -2.17 -12.36
N ALA A 113 -13.13 -0.93 -11.89
CA ALA A 113 -12.20 0.14 -12.27
C ALA A 113 -11.28 0.46 -11.09
N GLY A 114 -9.96 0.43 -11.31
CA GLY A 114 -8.96 0.70 -10.28
C GLY A 114 -8.15 1.97 -10.59
N ASN A 115 -7.83 2.74 -9.55
CA ASN A 115 -6.82 3.80 -9.59
C ASN A 115 -5.61 3.39 -8.73
N ILE A 116 -4.40 3.57 -9.26
CA ILE A 116 -3.10 3.23 -8.65
C ILE A 116 -2.35 4.50 -8.30
#